data_AF-A0AAX0M7R8-F1
#
_entry.id   AF-A0AAX0M7R8-F1
#
_cell.length_a   1.000
_cell.length_b   1.000
_cell.length_c   1.000
_cell.angle_alpha   90.00
_cell.angle_beta   90.00
_cell.angle_gamma   90.00
#
_symmetry.space_group_name_H-M   'P 1'
#
loop_
_entity.id
_entity.type
_entity.pdbx_description
1 polymer ?
#
loop_
_entity_poly.entity_id
_entity_poly.type
_entity_poly.pdbx_seq_one_letter_code
_entity_poly.pdbx_strand_id
1 'polypeptide(L)'
;MNNQTSLLSLVDKNTLEAKIAEAREHDQINGMTPAVFAYKDLDGELRVGFNFQPVGTEVGDRFNIDHGVGINRNEDGEVLWVYSPEEDKTEEELTEQQRSDLAFRAVLAHSSYAGLDTASMSMEEQITELMKGMRSLCSDYCVDFSSFIKEPLTFPSIINYPMPEVFAELADQEGWGLFECESGISLCRNDEAKLLKDDTEAWDFVIRKAMTGSEFHIAVISGIKQQNPDEYTLWVNESRVFNNYHFHKEFTNNKEQALKNLGL
;
A
#
# COMPACT_ATOMS: atom_id res chain seq x y z
N MET A 1 -22.15 -9.34 -31.07
CA MET A 1 -21.19 -8.38 -30.50
C MET A 1 -19.82 -8.95 -30.79
N ASN A 2 -19.01 -8.24 -31.58
CA ASN A 2 -17.70 -8.72 -32.00
C ASN A 2 -16.76 -8.68 -30.80
N ASN A 3 -16.33 -9.85 -30.30
CA ASN A 3 -15.18 -9.96 -29.41
C ASN A 3 -13.94 -9.56 -30.22
N GLN A 4 -13.62 -8.28 -30.27
CA GLN A 4 -12.32 -7.84 -30.75
C GLN A 4 -11.28 -8.12 -29.66
N THR A 5 -10.28 -8.91 -29.98
CA THR A 5 -9.14 -9.19 -29.10
C THR A 5 -8.47 -7.88 -28.69
N SER A 6 -8.24 -7.68 -27.39
CA SER A 6 -7.47 -6.54 -26.88
C SER A 6 -6.03 -6.63 -27.36
N LEU A 7 -5.50 -5.52 -27.88
CA LEU A 7 -4.12 -5.41 -28.34
C LEU A 7 -3.13 -5.47 -27.19
N LEU A 8 -3.55 -5.15 -25.96
CA LEU A 8 -2.70 -5.26 -24.77
C LEU A 8 -2.10 -6.66 -24.63
N SER A 9 -2.89 -7.69 -24.93
CA SER A 9 -2.46 -9.10 -24.86
C SER A 9 -1.43 -9.51 -25.93
N LEU A 10 -1.22 -8.66 -26.94
CA LEU A 10 -0.36 -8.93 -28.09
C LEU A 10 0.94 -8.10 -28.08
N VAL A 11 1.00 -7.05 -27.24
CA VAL A 11 2.16 -6.16 -27.14
C VAL A 11 3.27 -6.79 -26.29
N ASP A 12 4.51 -6.69 -26.77
CA ASP A 12 5.69 -7.02 -25.98
C ASP A 12 5.81 -6.10 -24.76
N LYS A 13 5.94 -6.70 -23.58
CA LYS A 13 5.95 -5.98 -22.30
C LYS A 13 7.05 -4.94 -22.19
N ASN A 14 8.27 -5.25 -22.64
CA ASN A 14 9.40 -4.31 -22.58
C ASN A 14 9.18 -3.10 -23.48
N THR A 15 8.57 -3.33 -24.64
CA THR A 15 8.21 -2.27 -25.59
C THR A 15 7.14 -1.34 -25.01
N LEU A 16 6.14 -1.89 -24.32
CA LEU A 16 5.11 -1.11 -23.64
C LEU A 16 5.70 -0.28 -22.49
N GLU A 17 6.50 -0.89 -21.62
CA GLU A 17 7.13 -0.21 -20.48
C GLU A 17 8.06 0.93 -20.92
N ALA A 18 8.86 0.71 -21.97
CA ALA A 18 9.71 1.75 -22.54
C ALA A 18 8.89 2.95 -23.05
N LYS A 19 7.73 2.70 -23.67
CA LYS A 19 6.84 3.76 -24.15
C LYS A 19 6.09 4.47 -23.05
N ILE A 20 5.72 3.77 -21.98
CA ILE A 20 5.15 4.40 -20.79
C ILE A 20 6.19 5.31 -20.13
N ALA A 21 7.45 4.88 -20.01
CA ALA A 21 8.53 5.70 -19.47
C ALA A 21 8.74 6.98 -20.29
N GLU A 22 8.75 6.88 -21.63
CA GLU A 22 8.82 8.04 -22.52
C GLU A 22 7.61 8.97 -22.34
N ALA A 23 6.40 8.43 -22.27
CA ALA A 23 5.18 9.24 -22.08
C ALA A 23 5.12 9.95 -20.72
N ARG A 24 5.73 9.37 -19.68
CA ARG A 24 5.83 9.95 -18.33
C ARG A 24 6.76 11.16 -18.23
N GLU A 25 7.63 11.37 -19.22
CA GLU A 25 8.45 12.60 -19.29
C GLU A 25 7.62 13.85 -19.66
N HIS A 26 6.32 13.67 -19.94
CA HIS A 26 5.42 14.72 -20.36
C HIS A 26 4.26 14.92 -19.38
N ASP A 27 4.00 16.18 -19.03
CA ASP A 27 2.84 16.56 -18.22
C ASP A 27 1.57 16.71 -19.08
N GLN A 28 0.41 16.82 -18.41
CA GLN A 28 -0.83 17.25 -19.06
C GLN A 28 -0.72 18.69 -19.58
N ILE A 29 -1.14 18.93 -20.82
CA ILE A 29 -1.06 20.25 -21.47
C ILE A 29 -2.38 20.54 -22.19
N ASN A 30 -2.97 21.73 -21.93
CA ASN A 30 -4.16 22.24 -22.63
C ASN A 30 -5.36 21.28 -22.67
N GLY A 31 -5.64 20.57 -21.57
CA GLY A 31 -6.76 19.61 -21.51
C GLY A 31 -6.48 18.31 -22.28
N MET A 32 -5.21 18.04 -22.59
CA MET A 32 -4.73 16.79 -23.16
C MET A 32 -3.81 16.08 -22.17
N THR A 33 -3.87 14.75 -22.15
CA THR A 33 -3.09 13.87 -21.30
C THR A 33 -2.21 12.94 -22.15
N PRO A 34 -0.94 12.70 -21.78
CA PRO A 34 -0.14 11.67 -22.44
C PRO A 34 -0.82 10.30 -22.34
N ALA A 35 -0.88 9.58 -23.45
CA ALA A 35 -1.42 8.23 -23.51
C ALA A 35 -0.57 7.35 -24.43
N VAL A 36 -0.39 6.09 -24.04
CA VAL A 36 0.25 5.07 -24.86
C VAL A 36 -0.83 4.21 -25.51
N PHE A 37 -0.65 3.92 -26.78
CA PHE A 37 -1.59 3.17 -27.59
C PHE A 37 -0.86 2.14 -28.45
N ALA A 38 -1.57 1.08 -28.82
CA ALA A 38 -1.11 0.13 -29.80
C ALA A 38 -2.04 0.10 -31.02
N TYR A 39 -1.47 -0.25 -32.17
CA TYR A 39 -2.22 -0.43 -33.40
C TYR A 39 -1.53 -1.39 -34.35
N LYS A 40 -2.28 -1.96 -35.29
CA LYS A 40 -1.68 -2.73 -36.40
C LYS A 40 -1.47 -1.83 -37.60
N ASP A 41 -0.27 -1.83 -38.16
CA ASP A 41 0.00 -1.14 -39.41
C ASP A 41 -0.64 -1.86 -40.62
N LEU A 42 -0.45 -1.32 -41.82
CA LEU A 42 -1.05 -1.87 -43.05
C LEU A 42 -0.57 -3.29 -43.38
N ASP A 43 0.59 -3.69 -42.86
CA ASP A 43 1.14 -5.03 -43.02
C ASP A 43 0.64 -5.99 -41.91
N GLY A 44 -0.14 -5.47 -40.96
CA GLY A 44 -0.68 -6.21 -39.81
C GLY A 44 0.27 -6.28 -38.62
N GLU A 45 1.42 -5.60 -38.69
CA GLU A 45 2.43 -5.59 -37.64
C GLU A 45 2.00 -4.66 -36.49
N LEU A 46 2.22 -5.12 -35.26
CA LEU A 46 1.83 -4.38 -34.08
C LEU A 46 2.85 -3.27 -33.76
N ARG A 47 2.34 -2.06 -33.58
CA ARG A 47 3.10 -0.85 -33.24
C ARG A 47 2.61 -0.30 -31.92
N VAL A 48 3.54 0.25 -31.14
CA VAL A 48 3.24 0.97 -29.89
C VAL A 48 3.77 2.38 -30.01
N GLY A 49 2.92 3.36 -29.73
CA GLY A 49 3.26 4.78 -29.75
C GLY A 49 2.69 5.49 -28.55
N PHE A 50 3.11 6.72 -28.34
CA PHE A 50 2.47 7.63 -27.39
C PHE A 50 2.02 8.90 -28.13
N ASN A 51 0.93 9.47 -27.66
CA ASN A 51 0.43 10.77 -28.13
C ASN A 51 -0.43 11.39 -27.03
N PHE A 52 -0.71 12.68 -27.17
CA PHE A 52 -1.64 13.39 -26.32
C PHE A 52 -3.08 13.08 -26.72
N GLN A 53 -3.90 12.67 -25.76
CA GLN A 53 -5.33 12.42 -25.92
C GLN A 53 -6.14 13.38 -25.06
N PRO A 54 -7.41 13.66 -25.38
CA PRO A 54 -8.26 14.49 -24.53
C PRO A 54 -8.35 13.94 -23.09
N VAL A 55 -8.33 14.83 -22.10
CA VAL A 55 -8.59 14.44 -20.71
C VAL A 55 -9.96 13.77 -20.61
N GLY A 56 -10.01 12.58 -20.03
CA GLY A 56 -11.20 11.71 -19.98
C GLY A 56 -11.12 10.48 -20.88
N THR A 57 -10.06 10.32 -21.68
CA THR A 57 -9.74 9.05 -22.36
C THR A 57 -9.43 7.94 -21.35
N GLU A 58 -10.00 6.77 -21.56
CA GLU A 58 -9.85 5.58 -20.70
C GLU A 58 -9.02 4.49 -21.38
N VAL A 59 -8.38 3.62 -20.60
CA VAL A 59 -7.69 2.44 -21.14
C VAL A 59 -8.71 1.51 -21.79
N GLY A 60 -8.38 1.01 -22.98
CA GLY A 60 -9.29 0.23 -23.82
C GLY A 60 -10.08 1.07 -24.83
N ASP A 61 -10.06 2.40 -24.71
CA ASP A 61 -10.64 3.28 -25.73
C ASP A 61 -10.02 2.99 -27.10
N ARG A 62 -10.87 2.94 -28.13
CA ARG A 62 -10.45 2.70 -29.50
C ARG A 62 -10.61 3.94 -30.36
N PHE A 63 -9.64 4.14 -31.24
CA PHE A 63 -9.65 5.27 -32.16
C PHE A 63 -9.11 4.89 -33.53
N ASN A 64 -9.51 5.69 -34.52
CA ASN A 64 -9.07 5.50 -35.88
C ASN A 64 -7.63 5.99 -36.06
N ILE A 65 -6.77 5.10 -36.55
CA ILE A 65 -5.41 5.47 -36.95
C ILE A 65 -5.42 5.87 -38.42
N ASP A 66 -4.85 7.04 -38.72
CA ASP A 66 -4.50 7.41 -40.09
C ASP A 66 -3.10 6.88 -40.40
N HIS A 67 -3.02 5.83 -41.22
CA HIS A 67 -1.75 5.24 -41.67
C HIS A 67 -1.05 6.06 -42.77
N GLY A 68 -1.49 7.29 -43.04
CA GLY A 68 -0.88 8.19 -44.02
C GLY A 68 -1.30 7.93 -45.47
N VAL A 69 -2.33 7.10 -45.69
CA VAL A 69 -2.83 6.74 -47.04
C VAL A 69 -4.25 7.28 -47.29
N GLY A 70 -4.76 8.16 -46.41
CA GLY A 70 -5.96 8.99 -46.63
C GLY A 70 -7.31 8.27 -46.73
N ILE A 71 -7.35 6.95 -46.94
CA ILE A 71 -8.59 6.20 -47.21
C ILE A 71 -8.78 4.98 -46.28
N ASN A 72 -7.70 4.45 -45.70
CA ASN A 72 -7.78 3.31 -44.77
C ASN A 72 -7.73 3.79 -43.32
N ARG A 73 -8.89 4.19 -42.80
CA ARG A 73 -9.12 4.36 -41.35
C ARG A 73 -9.70 3.05 -40.81
N ASN A 74 -9.03 2.44 -39.85
CA ASN A 74 -9.48 1.26 -39.12
C ASN A 74 -9.57 1.58 -37.61
N GLU A 75 -10.45 0.88 -36.90
CA GLU A 75 -10.55 0.91 -35.42
C GLU A 75 -9.46 0.03 -34.78
N ASP A 76 -8.23 0.19 -35.26
CA ASP A 76 -7.10 -0.64 -34.85
C ASP A 76 -6.28 0.01 -33.74
N GLY A 77 -6.48 1.30 -33.44
CA GLY A 77 -5.86 1.96 -32.29
C GLY A 77 -6.58 1.60 -31.00
N GLU A 78 -5.85 1.09 -30.02
CA GLU A 78 -6.33 0.82 -28.65
C GLU A 78 -5.43 1.54 -27.65
N VAL A 79 -6.04 2.30 -26.74
CA VAL A 79 -5.33 2.95 -25.63
C VAL A 79 -4.93 1.88 -24.61
N LEU A 80 -3.64 1.80 -24.30
CA LEU A 80 -3.08 0.82 -23.38
C LEU A 80 -2.70 1.41 -22.03
N TRP A 81 -2.45 2.72 -21.98
CA TRP A 81 -2.11 3.45 -20.76
C TRP A 81 -2.43 4.93 -20.92
N VAL A 82 -2.82 5.58 -19.83
CA VAL A 82 -3.12 7.03 -19.76
C VAL A 82 -2.43 7.61 -18.53
N TYR A 83 -1.79 8.76 -18.70
CA TYR A 83 -1.16 9.48 -17.60
C TYR A 83 -2.21 9.89 -16.54
N SER A 84 -1.94 9.53 -15.30
CA SER A 84 -2.73 9.94 -14.13
C SER A 84 -1.84 10.71 -13.13
N PRO A 85 -2.13 11.99 -12.88
CA PRO A 85 -1.38 12.78 -11.90
C PRO A 85 -1.55 12.29 -10.45
N GLU A 86 -2.49 11.36 -10.19
CA GLU A 86 -2.62 10.71 -8.88
C GLU A 86 -1.59 9.59 -8.66
N GLU A 87 -1.08 8.97 -9.73
CA GLU A 87 -0.07 7.91 -9.66
C GLU A 87 1.35 8.47 -9.46
N ASP A 88 1.58 9.75 -9.77
CA ASP A 88 2.87 10.47 -9.65
C ASP A 88 3.02 11.25 -8.35
N LYS A 89 2.08 11.14 -7.42
CA LYS A 89 2.28 11.69 -6.07
C LYS A 89 3.40 10.88 -5.39
N THR A 90 4.48 11.56 -5.04
CA THR A 90 5.51 11.03 -4.12
C THR A 90 4.83 10.43 -2.89
N GLU A 91 5.35 9.29 -2.41
CA GLU A 91 4.76 8.40 -1.37
C GLU A 91 4.22 9.11 -0.10
N GLU A 92 4.61 10.36 0.16
CA GLU A 92 4.28 11.13 1.35
C GLU A 92 2.82 11.63 1.46
N GLU A 93 1.97 11.54 0.41
CA GLU A 93 0.59 12.08 0.46
C GLU A 93 -0.55 11.09 0.15
N LEU A 94 -0.27 9.81 -0.06
CA LEU A 94 -1.32 8.83 -0.35
C LEU A 94 -1.94 8.27 0.94
N THR A 95 -3.27 8.31 1.01
CA THR A 95 -4.01 7.60 2.07
C THR A 95 -3.82 6.09 1.94
N GLU A 96 -4.00 5.35 3.03
CA GLU A 96 -3.90 3.88 3.04
C GLU A 96 -4.83 3.23 2.00
N GLN A 97 -6.04 3.77 1.83
CA GLN A 97 -7.00 3.30 0.84
C GLN A 97 -6.52 3.52 -0.60
N GLN A 98 -5.88 4.66 -0.89
CA GLN A 98 -5.32 4.94 -2.22
C GLN A 98 -4.14 4.02 -2.53
N ARG A 99 -3.27 3.76 -1.56
CA ARG A 99 -2.16 2.80 -1.73
C ARG A 99 -2.68 1.40 -2.01
N SER A 100 -3.71 0.97 -1.28
CA SER A 100 -4.36 -0.33 -1.50
C SER A 100 -4.99 -0.43 -2.90
N ASP A 101 -5.69 0.61 -3.36
CA ASP A 101 -6.33 0.62 -4.69
C ASP A 101 -5.29 0.60 -5.81
N LEU A 102 -4.19 1.35 -5.67
CA LEU A 102 -3.10 1.38 -6.65
C LEU A 102 -2.39 0.03 -6.75
N ALA A 103 -2.09 -0.61 -5.61
CA ALA A 103 -1.52 -1.95 -5.58
C ALA A 103 -2.48 -2.98 -6.21
N PHE A 104 -3.79 -2.84 -5.94
CA PHE A 104 -4.82 -3.70 -6.52
C PHE A 104 -4.88 -3.59 -8.04
N ARG A 105 -4.93 -2.36 -8.58
CA ARG A 105 -4.91 -2.12 -10.03
C ARG A 105 -3.65 -2.67 -10.70
N ALA A 106 -2.48 -2.50 -10.07
CA ALA A 106 -1.22 -3.03 -10.59
C ALA A 106 -1.24 -4.56 -10.71
N VAL A 107 -1.87 -5.24 -9.76
CA VAL A 107 -2.05 -6.70 -9.79
C VAL A 107 -3.08 -7.11 -10.86
N LEU A 108 -4.16 -6.35 -11.02
CA LEU A 108 -5.19 -6.63 -12.04
C LEU A 108 -4.73 -6.40 -13.48
N ALA A 109 -3.72 -5.55 -13.69
CA ALA A 109 -3.07 -5.38 -14.98
C ALA A 109 -2.36 -6.67 -15.46
N HIS A 110 -2.27 -7.70 -14.61
CA HIS A 110 -1.83 -9.02 -15.01
C HIS A 110 -2.85 -9.69 -15.97
N SER A 111 -2.35 -10.43 -16.96
CA SER A 111 -3.15 -11.01 -18.04
C SER A 111 -4.29 -11.92 -17.55
N SER A 112 -4.10 -12.59 -16.41
CA SER A 112 -5.10 -13.47 -15.78
C SER A 112 -6.28 -12.73 -15.14
N TYR A 113 -6.18 -11.41 -14.95
CA TYR A 113 -7.11 -10.62 -14.15
C TYR A 113 -7.71 -9.41 -14.89
N ALA A 114 -7.30 -9.16 -16.13
CA ALA A 114 -7.73 -8.01 -16.95
C ALA A 114 -9.24 -7.90 -17.26
N GLY A 115 -10.06 -8.86 -16.81
CA GLY A 115 -11.52 -8.89 -17.03
C GLY A 115 -12.37 -8.77 -15.77
N LEU A 116 -11.78 -8.48 -14.60
CA LEU A 116 -12.55 -8.29 -13.37
C LEU A 116 -13.20 -6.89 -13.33
N ASP A 117 -14.49 -6.84 -13.02
CA ASP A 117 -15.22 -5.59 -12.78
C ASP A 117 -14.98 -5.11 -11.33
N THR A 118 -14.11 -4.12 -11.19
CA THR A 118 -13.66 -3.61 -9.88
C THR A 118 -14.65 -2.65 -9.22
N ALA A 119 -15.51 -2.00 -10.01
CA ALA A 119 -16.41 -0.96 -9.53
C ALA A 119 -17.58 -1.52 -8.68
N SER A 120 -17.87 -2.82 -8.84
CA SER A 120 -18.93 -3.51 -8.09
C SER A 120 -18.43 -4.27 -6.86
N MET A 121 -17.11 -4.35 -6.65
CA MET A 121 -16.49 -5.10 -5.55
C MET A 121 -16.39 -4.28 -4.27
N SER A 122 -16.67 -4.92 -3.13
CA SER A 122 -16.37 -4.38 -1.80
C SER A 122 -14.86 -4.41 -1.51
N MET A 123 -14.42 -3.63 -0.52
CA MET A 123 -13.00 -3.56 -0.13
C MET A 123 -12.42 -4.93 0.28
N GLU A 124 -13.21 -5.77 0.96
CA GLU A 124 -12.77 -7.10 1.38
C GLU A 124 -12.60 -8.05 0.18
N GLU A 125 -13.46 -7.92 -0.84
CA GLU A 125 -13.34 -8.66 -2.09
C GLU A 125 -12.14 -8.18 -2.90
N GLN A 126 -11.88 -6.86 -2.94
CA GLN A 126 -10.70 -6.29 -3.59
C GLN A 126 -9.40 -6.79 -2.92
N ILE A 127 -9.32 -6.79 -1.59
CA ILE A 127 -8.16 -7.35 -0.86
C ILE A 127 -7.98 -8.84 -1.16
N THR A 128 -9.08 -9.59 -1.24
CA THR A 128 -9.03 -11.01 -1.57
C THR A 128 -8.46 -11.26 -2.96
N GLU A 129 -8.92 -10.51 -3.96
CA GLU A 129 -8.42 -10.61 -5.34
C GLU A 129 -6.98 -10.10 -5.48
N LEU A 130 -6.59 -9.03 -4.77
CA LEU A 130 -5.21 -8.56 -4.67
C LEU A 130 -4.28 -9.71 -4.25
N MET A 131 -4.63 -10.41 -3.17
CA MET A 131 -3.83 -11.51 -2.63
C MET A 131 -3.79 -12.73 -3.56
N LYS A 132 -4.82 -12.95 -4.37
CA LYS A 132 -4.80 -14.01 -5.40
C LYS A 132 -3.87 -13.63 -6.55
N GLY A 133 -3.98 -12.40 -7.05
CA GLY A 133 -3.16 -11.96 -8.18
C GLY A 133 -1.68 -11.81 -7.81
N MET A 134 -1.35 -11.34 -6.60
CA MET A 134 0.02 -11.36 -6.09
C MET A 134 0.61 -12.78 -6.06
N ARG A 135 -0.18 -13.78 -5.64
CA ARG A 135 0.24 -15.19 -5.66
C ARG A 135 0.46 -15.71 -7.08
N SER A 136 -0.42 -15.37 -8.02
CA SER A 136 -0.27 -15.74 -9.44
C SER A 136 1.01 -15.12 -10.02
N LEU A 137 1.20 -13.82 -9.84
CA LEU A 137 2.41 -13.10 -10.26
C LEU A 137 3.67 -13.75 -9.69
N CYS A 138 3.71 -14.01 -8.39
CA CYS A 138 4.87 -14.65 -7.77
C CYS A 138 5.13 -16.04 -8.36
N SER A 139 4.09 -16.84 -8.60
CA SER A 139 4.22 -18.13 -9.28
C SER A 139 4.79 -18.00 -10.70
N ASP A 140 4.33 -17.03 -11.49
CA ASP A 140 4.76 -16.82 -12.87
C ASP A 140 6.23 -16.38 -12.96
N TYR A 141 6.71 -15.63 -11.96
CA TYR A 141 8.12 -15.24 -11.85
C TYR A 141 8.97 -16.19 -11.00
N CYS A 142 8.45 -17.37 -10.65
CA CYS A 142 9.13 -18.38 -9.81
C CYS A 142 9.61 -17.82 -8.46
N VAL A 143 8.89 -16.84 -7.91
CA VAL A 143 9.14 -16.27 -6.60
C VAL A 143 8.29 -17.01 -5.58
N ASP A 144 8.91 -17.53 -4.53
CA ASP A 144 8.19 -18.21 -3.47
C ASP A 144 7.38 -17.19 -2.65
N PHE A 145 6.07 -17.12 -2.87
CA PHE A 145 5.19 -16.22 -2.12
C PHE A 145 5.24 -16.49 -0.61
N SER A 146 5.45 -17.74 -0.21
CA SER A 146 5.57 -18.12 1.19
C SER A 146 6.84 -17.60 1.85
N SER A 147 7.86 -17.23 1.06
CA SER A 147 9.05 -16.55 1.58
C SER A 147 8.80 -15.09 2.00
N PHE A 148 7.72 -14.47 1.49
CA PHE A 148 7.27 -13.14 1.93
C PHE A 148 6.28 -13.20 3.09
N ILE A 149 5.56 -14.32 3.22
CA ILE A 149 4.73 -14.60 4.39
C ILE A 149 5.68 -15.10 5.48
N LYS A 150 6.29 -14.19 6.25
CA LYS A 150 6.90 -14.58 7.52
C LYS A 150 5.86 -15.39 8.29
N GLU A 151 6.23 -16.56 8.82
CA GLU A 151 5.36 -17.31 9.74
C GLU A 151 4.79 -16.34 10.77
N PRO A 152 3.48 -16.42 11.11
CA PRO A 152 2.87 -15.47 12.02
C PRO A 152 3.68 -15.48 13.33
N LEU A 153 4.33 -14.35 13.59
CA LEU A 153 5.10 -14.13 14.81
C LEU A 153 4.15 -14.31 15.99
N THR A 154 4.37 -15.36 16.78
CA THR A 154 3.63 -15.57 18.02
C THR A 154 4.22 -14.68 19.10
N PHE A 155 3.41 -13.77 19.64
CA PHE A 155 3.85 -12.91 20.73
C PHE A 155 3.62 -13.58 22.09
N PRO A 156 4.60 -13.55 23.01
CA PRO A 156 4.35 -13.95 24.39
C PRO A 156 3.40 -12.95 25.05
N SER A 157 2.77 -13.34 26.16
CA SER A 157 1.90 -12.42 26.92
C SER A 157 2.64 -11.26 27.58
N ILE A 158 3.97 -11.37 27.73
CA ILE A 158 4.84 -10.37 28.35
C ILE A 158 6.17 -10.33 27.59
N ILE A 159 6.65 -9.13 27.25
CA ILE A 159 7.98 -8.89 26.69
C ILE A 159 8.76 -8.02 27.66
N ASN A 160 9.84 -8.56 28.22
CA ASN A 160 10.68 -7.87 29.19
C ASN A 160 11.94 -7.29 28.56
N TYR A 161 12.63 -6.41 29.29
CA TYR A 161 13.99 -6.00 28.95
C TYR A 161 14.99 -7.04 29.51
N PRO A 162 16.08 -7.37 28.79
CA PRO A 162 16.33 -7.01 27.40
C PRO A 162 15.34 -7.68 26.46
N MET A 163 14.88 -6.91 25.46
CA MET A 163 13.92 -7.39 24.48
C MET A 163 14.59 -8.43 23.57
N PRO A 164 13.96 -9.60 23.31
CA PRO A 164 14.45 -10.56 22.32
C PRO A 164 14.69 -9.89 20.96
N GLU A 165 15.76 -10.28 20.26
CA GLU A 165 16.22 -9.65 19.01
C GLU A 165 15.11 -9.48 17.98
N VAL A 166 14.31 -10.52 17.75
CA VAL A 166 13.18 -10.48 16.81
C VAL A 166 12.13 -9.41 17.13
N PHE A 167 11.94 -9.09 18.42
CA PHE A 167 11.02 -8.04 18.85
C PHE A 167 11.70 -6.67 18.88
N ALA A 168 13.00 -6.61 19.16
CA ALA A 168 13.78 -5.39 19.07
C ALA A 168 13.81 -4.87 17.62
N GLU A 169 14.00 -5.74 16.63
CA GLU A 169 13.93 -5.39 15.21
C GLU A 169 12.56 -4.83 14.80
N LEU A 170 11.47 -5.35 15.38
CA LEU A 170 10.12 -4.83 15.13
C LEU A 170 9.94 -3.44 15.75
N ALA A 171 10.38 -3.25 16.99
CA ALA A 171 10.33 -1.96 17.66
C ALA A 171 11.18 -0.91 16.91
N ASP A 172 12.35 -1.30 16.39
CA ASP A 172 13.22 -0.43 15.60
C ASP A 172 12.56 0.02 14.29
N GLN A 173 11.85 -0.87 13.60
CA GLN A 173 11.08 -0.52 12.39
C GLN A 173 9.94 0.46 12.69
N GLU A 174 9.44 0.48 13.92
CA GLU A 174 8.44 1.43 14.41
C GLU A 174 9.06 2.66 15.08
N GLY A 175 10.39 2.71 15.23
CA GLY A 175 11.14 3.86 15.73
C GLY A 175 11.21 3.99 17.24
N TRP A 176 11.01 2.92 18.00
CA TRP A 176 11.05 2.92 19.47
C TRP A 176 11.77 1.68 20.02
N GLY A 177 12.08 1.66 21.32
CA GLY A 177 12.70 0.50 21.96
C GLY A 177 12.57 0.52 23.49
N LEU A 178 13.03 -0.56 24.13
CA LEU A 178 13.16 -0.65 25.59
C LEU A 178 14.62 -0.47 26.00
N PHE A 179 14.86 0.41 26.95
CA PHE A 179 16.21 0.76 27.41
C PHE A 179 16.29 0.75 28.93
N GLU A 180 17.49 0.48 29.45
CA GLU A 180 17.80 0.65 30.87
C GLU A 180 18.20 2.12 31.12
N CYS A 181 17.35 2.84 31.84
CA CYS A 181 17.55 4.24 32.21
C CYS A 181 17.79 4.38 33.71
N GLU A 182 18.12 5.59 34.18
CA GLU A 182 18.37 5.85 35.61
C GLU A 182 17.15 5.53 36.50
N SER A 183 15.93 5.70 35.97
CA SER A 183 14.65 5.37 36.62
C SER A 183 14.25 3.91 36.50
N GLY A 184 15.08 3.05 35.89
CA GLY A 184 14.76 1.67 35.54
C GLY A 184 14.46 1.51 34.06
N ILE A 185 13.75 0.43 33.72
CA ILE A 185 13.42 0.12 32.32
C ILE A 185 12.39 1.12 31.79
N SER A 186 12.68 1.77 30.67
CA SER A 186 11.80 2.72 30.02
C SER A 186 11.62 2.41 28.53
N LEU A 187 10.47 2.83 27.99
CA LEU A 187 10.22 2.88 26.56
C LEU A 187 10.65 4.25 26.06
N CYS A 188 11.56 4.26 25.10
CA CYS A 188 12.10 5.49 24.52
C CYS A 188 12.01 5.42 23.01
N ARG A 189 12.08 6.60 22.39
CA ARG A 189 12.28 6.70 20.95
C ARG A 189 13.65 6.11 20.58
N ASN A 190 13.71 5.45 19.41
CA ASN A 190 14.95 5.19 18.72
C ASN A 190 15.41 6.45 17.94
N ASP A 191 16.43 7.13 18.47
CA ASP A 191 16.98 8.36 17.88
C ASP A 191 17.60 8.17 16.49
N GLU A 192 18.07 6.95 16.18
CA GLU A 192 18.69 6.63 14.89
C GLU A 192 17.64 6.48 13.78
N ALA A 193 16.46 5.97 14.11
CA ALA A 193 15.37 5.74 13.17
C ALA A 193 14.69 7.03 12.69
N LYS A 194 14.65 8.08 13.54
CA LYS A 194 14.01 9.38 13.26
C LYS A 194 12.54 9.30 12.79
N LEU A 195 11.83 8.23 13.12
CA LEU A 195 10.42 8.03 12.78
C LEU A 195 9.46 8.73 13.74
N LEU A 196 9.92 9.01 14.96
CA LEU A 196 9.14 9.66 16.02
C LEU A 196 9.88 10.91 16.52
N LYS A 197 9.13 11.89 17.02
CA LYS A 197 9.63 13.21 17.41
C LYS A 197 10.31 13.21 18.78
N ASP A 198 9.80 12.43 19.72
CA ASP A 198 10.28 12.35 21.09
C ASP A 198 9.71 11.09 21.79
N ASP A 199 10.14 10.84 23.03
CA ASP A 199 9.68 9.71 23.83
C ASP A 199 8.17 9.77 24.11
N THR A 200 7.58 10.97 24.11
CA THR A 200 6.13 11.10 24.29
C THR A 200 5.39 10.51 23.11
N GLU A 201 5.84 10.78 21.89
CA GLU A 201 5.26 10.20 20.70
C GLU A 201 5.46 8.67 20.62
N ALA A 202 6.59 8.15 21.10
CA ALA A 202 6.83 6.72 21.21
C ALA A 202 5.83 6.02 22.15
N TRP A 203 5.63 6.58 23.34
CA TRP A 203 4.60 6.08 24.26
C TRP A 203 3.20 6.16 23.68
N ASP A 204 2.85 7.29 23.05
CA ASP A 204 1.54 7.51 22.45
C ASP A 204 1.28 6.53 21.29
N PHE A 205 2.29 6.22 20.49
CA PHE A 205 2.22 5.21 19.43
C PHE A 205 1.95 3.81 20.00
N VAL A 206 2.75 3.37 20.97
CA VAL A 206 2.63 2.02 21.55
C VAL A 206 1.31 1.82 22.29
N ILE A 207 0.87 2.82 23.06
CA ILE A 207 -0.44 2.80 23.73
C ILE A 207 -1.56 2.66 22.70
N ARG A 208 -1.52 3.44 21.62
CA ARG A 208 -2.55 3.38 20.56
C ARG A 208 -2.62 1.99 19.92
N LYS A 209 -1.47 1.42 19.56
CA LYS A 209 -1.40 0.07 18.96
C LYS A 209 -1.91 -1.01 19.92
N ALA A 210 -1.61 -0.90 21.22
CA ALA A 210 -2.15 -1.82 22.23
C ALA A 210 -3.67 -1.67 22.37
N MET A 211 -4.19 -0.45 22.37
CA MET A 211 -5.63 -0.17 22.43
C MET A 211 -6.38 -0.78 21.23
N THR A 212 -5.79 -0.78 20.04
CA THR A 212 -6.37 -1.41 18.84
C THR A 212 -6.15 -2.92 18.78
N GLY A 213 -5.55 -3.54 19.82
CA GLY A 213 -5.45 -4.99 19.97
C GLY A 213 -4.15 -5.61 19.46
N SER A 214 -3.10 -4.83 19.23
CA SER A 214 -1.80 -5.41 18.86
C SER A 214 -1.20 -6.21 20.02
N GLU A 215 -1.11 -7.53 19.85
CA GLU A 215 -0.56 -8.45 20.87
C GLU A 215 0.87 -8.10 21.28
N PHE A 216 1.70 -7.67 20.33
CA PHE A 216 3.06 -7.22 20.56
C PHE A 216 3.13 -6.07 21.56
N HIS A 217 2.37 -5.01 21.29
CA HIS A 217 2.36 -3.78 22.10
C HIS A 217 1.73 -4.02 23.47
N ILE A 218 0.69 -4.86 23.54
CA ILE A 218 0.09 -5.30 24.82
C ILE A 218 1.12 -6.02 25.68
N ALA A 219 1.91 -6.92 25.08
CA ALA A 219 2.94 -7.67 25.79
C ALA A 219 4.07 -6.76 26.32
N VAL A 220 4.44 -5.73 25.56
CA VAL A 220 5.44 -4.72 25.95
C VAL A 220 4.93 -3.88 27.12
N ILE A 221 3.70 -3.35 27.05
CA ILE A 221 3.10 -2.59 28.15
C ILE A 221 3.01 -3.45 29.42
N SER A 222 2.63 -4.73 29.28
CA SER A 222 2.61 -5.68 30.39
C SER A 222 4.00 -5.91 31.00
N GLY A 223 5.04 -5.96 30.17
CA GLY A 223 6.43 -6.07 30.62
C GLY A 223 6.95 -4.83 31.35
N ILE A 224 6.59 -3.63 30.89
CA ILE A 224 6.93 -2.38 31.60
C ILE A 224 6.18 -2.32 32.93
N LYS A 225 4.89 -2.67 32.96
CA LYS A 225 4.11 -2.76 34.22
C LYS A 225 4.75 -3.67 35.26
N GLN A 226 5.39 -4.76 34.81
CA GLN A 226 6.09 -5.69 35.69
C GLN A 226 7.45 -5.16 36.17
N GLN A 227 8.24 -4.55 35.28
CA GLN A 227 9.64 -4.19 35.56
C GLN A 227 9.81 -2.76 36.10
N ASN A 228 8.93 -1.85 35.69
CA ASN A 228 8.92 -0.45 36.11
C ASN A 228 7.49 0.07 36.28
N PRO A 229 6.81 -0.28 37.39
CA PRO A 229 5.43 0.13 37.66
C PRO A 229 5.23 1.66 37.71
N ASP A 230 6.28 2.40 38.09
CA ASP A 230 6.22 3.86 38.20
C ASP A 230 6.16 4.50 36.81
N GLU A 231 7.01 4.04 35.88
CA GLU A 231 6.97 4.40 34.46
C GLU A 231 5.62 4.02 33.85
N TYR A 232 5.16 2.79 34.07
CA TYR A 232 3.83 2.36 33.62
C TYR A 232 2.74 3.31 34.14
N THR A 233 2.75 3.67 35.43
CA THR A 233 1.70 4.54 36.01
C THR A 233 1.76 5.97 35.44
N LEU A 234 2.96 6.47 35.15
CA LEU A 234 3.18 7.79 34.56
C LEU A 234 2.55 7.89 33.16
N TRP A 235 2.71 6.85 32.34
CA TRP A 235 2.29 6.85 30.94
C TRP A 235 0.92 6.21 30.70
N VAL A 236 0.61 5.14 31.42
CA VAL A 236 -0.61 4.34 31.29
C VAL A 236 -1.52 4.61 32.50
N ASN A 237 -2.23 5.72 32.45
CA ASN A 237 -3.30 6.03 33.39
C ASN A 237 -4.54 6.52 32.66
N GLU A 238 -5.69 6.29 33.29
CA GLU A 238 -6.99 6.66 32.74
C GLU A 238 -7.01 8.11 32.29
N SER A 239 -6.56 9.06 33.11
CA SER A 239 -6.61 10.49 32.76
C SER A 239 -5.86 10.82 31.47
N ARG A 240 -4.68 10.25 31.25
CA ARG A 240 -3.88 10.49 30.04
C ARG A 240 -4.48 9.78 28.83
N VAL A 241 -4.85 8.50 28.98
CA VAL A 241 -5.48 7.71 27.90
C VAL A 241 -6.79 8.37 27.46
N PHE A 242 -7.56 8.87 28.41
CA PHE A 242 -8.78 9.61 28.15
C PHE A 242 -8.48 10.95 27.46
N ASN A 243 -7.71 11.83 28.08
CA ASN A 243 -7.46 13.17 27.54
C ASN A 243 -6.82 13.16 26.14
N ASN A 244 -5.96 12.18 25.83
CA ASN A 244 -5.26 12.11 24.56
C ASN A 244 -6.06 11.38 23.45
N TYR A 245 -6.98 10.45 23.80
CA TYR A 245 -7.59 9.54 22.82
C TYR A 245 -9.13 9.56 22.77
N HIS A 246 -9.80 10.44 23.52
CA HIS A 246 -11.27 10.56 23.53
C HIS A 246 -11.95 10.75 22.17
N PHE A 247 -11.23 11.26 21.16
CA PHE A 247 -11.79 11.59 19.84
C PHE A 247 -11.53 10.52 18.76
N HIS A 248 -10.81 9.44 19.07
CA HIS A 248 -10.61 8.35 18.11
C HIS A 248 -11.86 7.46 18.04
N LYS A 249 -12.53 7.45 16.88
CA LYS A 249 -13.75 6.67 16.62
C LYS A 249 -13.62 5.18 17.00
N GLU A 250 -12.44 4.59 16.81
CA GLU A 250 -12.16 3.19 17.16
C GLU A 250 -12.19 2.94 18.67
N PHE A 251 -11.73 3.92 19.47
CA PHE A 251 -11.76 3.83 20.94
C PHE A 251 -13.18 3.92 21.49
N THR A 252 -14.05 4.76 20.91
CA THR A 252 -15.41 4.97 21.42
C THR A 252 -16.26 3.70 21.32
N ASN A 253 -16.04 2.88 20.29
CA ASN A 253 -16.84 1.67 20.04
C ASN A 253 -16.38 0.45 20.85
N ASN A 254 -15.14 0.44 21.37
CA ASN A 254 -14.59 -0.72 22.09
C ASN A 254 -13.74 -0.33 23.33
N LYS A 255 -14.19 0.71 24.05
CA LYS A 255 -13.48 1.32 25.18
C LYS A 255 -13.08 0.31 26.27
N GLU A 256 -13.97 -0.61 26.64
CA GLU A 256 -13.70 -1.57 27.72
C GLU A 256 -12.56 -2.54 27.35
N GLN A 257 -12.55 -3.05 26.11
CA GLN A 257 -11.47 -3.91 25.64
C GLN A 257 -10.16 -3.14 25.50
N ALA A 258 -10.19 -1.88 25.05
CA ALA A 258 -9.01 -1.04 24.93
C ALA A 258 -8.35 -0.78 26.30
N LEU A 259 -9.13 -0.52 27.36
CA LEU A 259 -8.61 -0.38 28.73
C LEU A 259 -8.03 -1.69 29.24
N LYS A 260 -8.74 -2.81 29.00
CA LYS A 260 -8.27 -4.15 29.37
C LYS A 260 -6.93 -4.50 28.69
N ASN A 261 -6.75 -4.13 27.43
CA ASN A 261 -5.50 -4.33 26.68
C ASN A 261 -4.31 -3.59 27.31
N LEU A 262 -4.57 -2.42 27.91
CA LEU A 262 -3.56 -1.65 28.64
C LEU A 262 -3.35 -2.16 30.08
N GLY A 263 -4.22 -3.05 30.57
CA GLY A 263 -4.22 -3.53 31.95
C GLY A 263 -4.79 -2.50 32.94
N LEU A 264 -5.69 -1.63 32.48
CA LEU A 264 -6.47 -0.67 33.28
C LEU A 264 -7.86 -1.24 33.61
#